data_AF-A0A528B7J8-F1
#
_entry.id   AF-A0A528B7J8-F1
#
_cell.length_a   1.000
_cell.length_b   1.000
_cell.length_c   1.000
_cell.angle_alpha   90.00
_cell.angle_beta   90.00
_cell.angle_gamma   90.00
#
_symmetry.space_group_name_H-M   'P 1'
#
loop_
_entity.id
_entity.type
_entity.pdbx_description
1 polymer ?
#
loop_
_entity_poly.entity_id
_entity_poly.type
_entity_poly.pdbx_seq_one_letter_code
_entity_poly.pdbx_strand_id
1 'polypeptide(L)'
;HLPALAKDQAYRLTAAASRHGKVEDIPNFPTIEAMLDAVPELEAVSLCMPPQFRYDAARTALEAKKHVFLEKPPGATVSEVDDLKALAAANGVSLFASWHSRYAPAVEAARAFLGSTQISSAAINWKEDVRRWHPNQDWIWAPGGFGVFDPGINALSIATHILPAMFITSAV
;
A
#
# COMPACT_ATOMS: atom_id res chain seq x y z
N HIS A 1 6.71 -4.96 7.55
CA HIS A 1 6.30 -3.85 8.43
C HIS A 1 7.02 -3.86 9.77
N LEU A 2 6.78 -4.84 10.67
CA LEU A 2 7.34 -4.82 12.04
C LEU A 2 8.85 -4.56 12.14
N PRO A 3 9.73 -5.23 11.34
CA PRO A 3 11.18 -4.98 11.43
C PRO A 3 11.62 -3.58 10.97
N ALA A 4 10.83 -2.92 10.11
CA ALA A 4 11.11 -1.55 9.69
C ALA A 4 10.70 -0.58 10.80
N LEU A 5 9.51 -0.80 11.39
CA LEU A 5 8.99 0.01 12.50
C LEU A 5 9.90 -0.05 13.73
N ALA A 6 10.42 -1.22 14.08
CA ALA A 6 11.33 -1.40 15.21
C ALA A 6 12.66 -0.64 15.07
N LYS A 7 13.03 -0.20 13.86
CA LYS A 7 14.25 0.56 13.59
C LYS A 7 14.02 2.07 13.52
N ASP A 8 12.77 2.50 13.48
CA ASP A 8 12.42 3.91 13.33
C ASP A 8 11.95 4.48 14.68
N GLN A 9 12.75 5.40 15.24
CA GLN A 9 12.47 6.02 16.54
C GLN A 9 11.32 7.04 16.48
N ALA A 10 10.89 7.45 15.29
CA ALA A 10 9.76 8.37 15.13
C ALA A 10 8.41 7.70 15.42
N TYR A 11 8.36 6.38 15.47
CA TYR A 11 7.13 5.63 15.69
C TYR A 11 7.25 4.67 16.88
N ARG A 12 6.13 4.48 17.58
CA ARG A 12 5.98 3.45 18.61
C ARG A 12 4.83 2.54 18.21
N LEU A 13 5.09 1.23 18.14
CA LEU A 13 4.03 0.25 17.97
C LEU A 13 3.26 0.11 19.29
N THR A 14 1.99 0.50 19.30
CA THR A 14 1.17 0.52 20.53
C THR A 14 0.06 -0.52 20.55
N ALA A 15 -0.40 -1.00 19.39
CA ALA A 15 -1.47 -1.99 19.29
C ALA A 15 -1.42 -2.72 17.94
N ALA A 16 -2.02 -3.91 17.89
CA ALA A 16 -2.28 -4.64 16.65
C ALA A 16 -3.71 -5.20 16.61
N ALA A 17 -4.29 -5.27 15.41
CA ALA A 17 -5.59 -5.89 15.17
C ALA A 17 -5.47 -7.02 14.12
N SER A 18 -5.79 -8.26 14.50
CA SER A 18 -5.80 -9.42 13.60
C SER A 18 -6.57 -10.59 14.19
N ARG A 19 -7.19 -11.40 13.32
CA ARG A 19 -7.79 -12.69 13.69
C ARG A 19 -6.83 -13.88 13.54
N HIS A 20 -5.68 -13.65 12.89
CA HIS A 20 -4.78 -14.71 12.43
C HIS A 20 -3.39 -14.67 13.08
N GLY A 21 -3.12 -13.70 13.94
CA GLY A 21 -1.82 -13.56 14.59
C GLY A 21 -1.84 -12.53 15.72
N LYS A 22 -0.79 -12.57 16.53
CA LYS A 22 -0.55 -11.60 17.60
C LYS A 22 0.87 -11.05 17.47
N VAL A 23 1.06 -9.85 17.98
CA VAL A 23 2.39 -9.26 18.19
C VAL A 23 2.68 -9.30 19.69
N GLU A 24 3.86 -9.78 20.05
CA GLU A 24 4.28 -9.86 21.46
C GLU A 24 4.42 -8.46 22.07
N ASP A 25 4.28 -8.37 23.39
CA ASP A 25 4.51 -7.16 24.19
C ASP A 25 3.62 -5.93 23.90
N ILE A 26 2.53 -6.09 23.14
CA ILE A 26 1.53 -5.05 22.92
C ILE A 26 0.09 -5.59 23.05
N PRO A 27 -0.91 -4.73 23.31
CA PRO A 27 -2.32 -5.05 23.17
C PRO A 27 -2.67 -5.57 21.76
N ASN A 28 -3.42 -6.69 21.71
CA ASN A 28 -3.88 -7.31 20.47
C ASN A 28 -5.41 -7.41 20.46
N PHE A 29 -6.01 -7.02 19.34
CA PHE A 29 -7.46 -6.92 19.17
C PHE A 29 -7.96 -7.78 18.00
N PRO A 30 -9.20 -8.28 18.05
CA PRO A 30 -9.76 -9.11 16.98
C PRO A 30 -10.22 -8.29 15.76
N THR A 31 -10.48 -7.00 15.94
CA THR A 31 -10.93 -6.07 14.89
C THR A 31 -10.33 -4.68 15.08
N ILE A 32 -10.40 -3.86 14.03
CA ILE A 32 -9.88 -2.49 14.07
C ILE A 32 -10.73 -1.58 14.95
N GLU A 33 -12.04 -1.78 14.96
CA GLU A 33 -13.00 -1.04 15.81
C GLU A 33 -12.65 -1.22 17.29
N ALA A 34 -12.51 -2.48 17.72
CA ALA A 34 -12.15 -2.80 19.10
C ALA A 34 -10.78 -2.20 19.50
N MET A 35 -9.84 -2.14 18.57
CA MET A 35 -8.53 -1.51 18.80
C MET A 35 -8.65 0.01 18.94
N LEU A 36 -9.41 0.66 18.07
CA LEU A 36 -9.59 2.11 18.09
C LEU A 36 -10.36 2.59 19.32
N ASP A 37 -11.35 1.81 19.77
CA ASP A 37 -12.11 2.10 21.00
C ASP A 37 -11.25 1.95 22.25
N ALA A 38 -10.41 0.92 22.30
CA ALA A 38 -9.59 0.61 23.47
C ALA A 38 -8.31 1.45 23.58
N VAL A 39 -7.82 1.99 22.46
CA VAL A 39 -6.54 2.72 22.38
C VAL A 39 -6.76 4.09 21.73
N PRO A 40 -7.48 5.00 22.41
CA PRO A 40 -7.89 6.29 21.84
C PRO A 40 -6.70 7.19 21.45
N GLU A 41 -5.54 6.99 22.09
CA GLU A 41 -4.29 7.71 21.82
C GLU A 41 -3.57 7.28 20.54
N LEU A 42 -4.06 6.27 19.80
CA LEU A 42 -3.53 5.94 18.48
C LEU A 42 -3.55 7.17 17.57
N GLU A 43 -2.44 7.45 16.90
CA GLU A 43 -2.31 8.58 15.96
C GLU A 43 -2.42 8.10 14.50
N ALA A 44 -1.96 6.87 14.23
CA ALA A 44 -1.88 6.32 12.88
C ALA A 44 -2.12 4.80 12.86
N VAL A 45 -2.56 4.27 11.72
CA VAL A 45 -2.70 2.84 11.45
C VAL A 45 -2.03 2.45 10.12
N SER A 46 -1.48 1.24 10.05
CA SER A 46 -0.91 0.65 8.84
C SER A 46 -1.69 -0.58 8.41
N LEU A 47 -2.41 -0.48 7.29
CA LEU A 47 -3.34 -1.49 6.81
C LEU A 47 -2.67 -2.44 5.82
N CYS A 48 -2.22 -3.58 6.34
CA CYS A 48 -1.41 -4.58 5.63
C CYS A 48 -2.22 -5.80 5.15
N MET A 49 -3.55 -5.78 5.30
CA MET A 49 -4.44 -6.86 4.86
C MET A 49 -4.68 -6.84 3.35
N PRO A 50 -5.21 -7.90 2.72
CA PRO A 50 -5.58 -7.90 1.30
C PRO A 50 -6.55 -6.76 0.92
N PRO A 51 -6.55 -6.30 -0.35
CA PRO A 51 -7.29 -5.12 -0.78
C PRO A 51 -8.80 -5.22 -0.59
N GLN A 52 -9.40 -6.42 -0.66
CA GLN A 52 -10.86 -6.59 -0.57
C GLN A 52 -11.44 -6.10 0.77
N PHE A 53 -10.66 -6.14 1.85
CA PHE A 53 -11.10 -5.73 3.20
C PHE A 53 -10.57 -4.36 3.60
N ARG A 54 -9.73 -3.75 2.76
CA ARG A 54 -8.95 -2.57 3.15
C ARG A 54 -9.81 -1.30 3.19
N TYR A 55 -10.76 -1.16 2.27
CA TYR A 55 -11.58 0.04 2.18
C TYR A 55 -12.36 0.31 3.48
N ASP A 56 -13.08 -0.69 4.00
CA ASP A 56 -13.85 -0.52 5.23
C ASP A 56 -12.94 -0.21 6.43
N ALA A 57 -11.81 -0.92 6.58
CA ALA A 57 -10.86 -0.65 7.65
C ALA A 57 -10.23 0.77 7.55
N ALA A 58 -9.93 1.22 6.34
CA ALA A 58 -9.41 2.57 6.10
C ALA A 58 -10.46 3.63 6.42
N ARG A 59 -11.71 3.45 5.97
CA ARG A 59 -12.82 4.36 6.29
C ARG A 59 -13.00 4.47 7.80
N THR A 60 -13.10 3.36 8.52
CA THR A 60 -13.22 3.32 9.98
C THR A 60 -12.11 4.10 10.68
N ALA A 61 -10.85 3.92 10.25
CA ALA A 61 -9.73 4.64 10.84
C ALA A 61 -9.74 6.15 10.53
N LEU A 62 -10.10 6.52 9.30
CA LEU A 62 -10.19 7.93 8.90
C LEU A 62 -11.34 8.66 9.60
N GLU A 63 -12.49 8.00 9.78
CA GLU A 63 -13.63 8.53 10.56
C GLU A 63 -13.28 8.70 12.04
N ALA A 64 -12.45 7.81 12.58
CA ALA A 64 -11.83 7.96 13.90
C ALA A 64 -10.66 8.98 13.94
N LYS A 65 -10.45 9.73 12.84
CA LYS A 65 -9.42 10.76 12.68
C LYS A 65 -8.01 10.25 12.92
N LYS A 66 -7.71 9.05 12.42
CA LYS A 66 -6.35 8.47 12.45
C LYS A 66 -5.68 8.67 11.10
N HIS A 67 -4.36 8.85 11.10
CA HIS A 67 -3.57 8.81 9.88
C HIS A 67 -3.52 7.37 9.34
N VAL A 68 -3.60 7.19 8.01
CA VAL A 68 -3.70 5.85 7.41
C VAL A 68 -2.60 5.62 6.39
N PHE A 69 -1.82 4.55 6.61
CA PHE A 69 -0.93 3.94 5.64
C PHE A 69 -1.63 2.76 4.98
N LEU A 70 -1.72 2.75 3.65
CA LEU A 70 -2.29 1.66 2.85
C LEU A 70 -1.17 0.88 2.15
N GLU A 71 -1.16 -0.44 2.29
CA GLU A 71 -0.33 -1.30 1.45
C GLU A 71 -0.80 -1.30 -0.01
N LYS A 72 0.10 -1.69 -0.93
CA LYS A 72 -0.20 -1.78 -2.36
C LYS A 72 -1.06 -3.01 -2.67
N PRO A 73 -1.92 -2.95 -3.71
CA PRO A 73 -2.51 -1.72 -4.27
C PRO A 73 -3.41 -1.04 -3.22
N PRO A 74 -3.56 0.30 -3.24
CA PRO A 74 -4.21 1.05 -2.14
C PRO A 74 -5.70 0.72 -1.93
N GLY A 75 -6.39 0.22 -2.95
CA GLY A 75 -7.78 -0.22 -2.88
C GLY A 75 -8.07 -1.26 -3.97
N ALA A 76 -9.27 -1.85 -3.95
CA ALA A 76 -9.69 -2.76 -5.00
C ALA A 76 -10.15 -2.00 -6.25
N THR A 77 -10.65 -0.78 -6.09
CA THR A 77 -11.07 0.11 -7.18
C THR A 77 -10.47 1.51 -7.04
N VAL A 78 -10.42 2.26 -8.15
CA VAL A 78 -10.01 3.68 -8.12
C VAL A 78 -11.00 4.54 -7.33
N SER A 79 -12.30 4.28 -7.49
CA SER A 79 -13.35 5.02 -6.78
C SER A 79 -13.25 4.89 -5.26
N GLU A 80 -12.92 3.71 -4.73
CA GLU A 80 -12.65 3.52 -3.30
C GLU A 80 -11.49 4.40 -2.83
N VAL A 81 -10.40 4.48 -3.61
CA VAL A 81 -9.21 5.25 -3.24
C VAL A 81 -9.50 6.75 -3.30
N ASP A 82 -10.25 7.21 -4.30
CA ASP A 82 -10.68 8.61 -4.40
C ASP A 82 -11.61 9.02 -3.26
N ASP A 83 -12.53 8.13 -2.86
CA ASP A 83 -13.40 8.34 -1.69
C ASP A 83 -12.59 8.44 -0.39
N LEU A 84 -11.67 7.49 -0.14
CA LEU A 84 -10.78 7.55 1.04
C LEU A 84 -9.93 8.81 1.06
N LYS A 85 -9.44 9.26 -0.10
CA LYS A 85 -8.68 10.51 -0.23
C LYS A 85 -9.52 11.72 0.16
N ALA A 86 -10.77 11.79 -0.30
CA ALA A 86 -11.69 12.87 0.08
C ALA A 86 -12.00 12.85 1.58
N LEU A 87 -12.25 11.66 2.14
CA LEU A 87 -12.52 11.46 3.55
C LEU A 87 -11.33 11.86 4.45
N ALA A 88 -10.12 11.51 4.05
CA ALA A 88 -8.90 11.89 4.76
C ALA A 88 -8.72 13.42 4.79
N ALA A 89 -8.94 14.08 3.65
CA ALA A 89 -8.90 15.53 3.54
C ALA A 89 -9.97 16.20 4.43
N ALA A 90 -11.20 15.68 4.43
CA ALA A 90 -12.30 16.20 5.25
C ALA A 90 -12.04 16.07 6.76
N ASN A 91 -11.35 15.01 7.18
CA ASN A 91 -10.97 14.78 8.59
C ASN A 91 -9.64 15.42 9.00
N GLY A 92 -8.92 16.06 8.07
CA GLY A 92 -7.64 16.70 8.36
C GLY A 92 -6.53 15.70 8.71
N VAL A 93 -6.57 14.49 8.14
CA VAL A 93 -5.59 13.43 8.41
C VAL A 93 -4.87 13.00 7.14
N SER A 94 -3.60 12.61 7.29
CA SER A 94 -2.81 12.02 6.21
C SER A 94 -3.33 10.65 5.78
N LEU A 95 -3.46 10.46 4.47
CA LEU A 95 -3.63 9.16 3.81
C LEU A 95 -2.43 8.91 2.90
N PHE A 96 -1.80 7.75 3.04
CA PHE A 96 -0.61 7.39 2.26
C PHE A 96 -0.80 6.04 1.56
N ALA A 97 -0.84 6.08 0.23
CA ALA A 97 -0.77 4.89 -0.62
C ALA A 97 0.69 4.49 -0.83
N SER A 98 1.12 3.39 -0.22
CA SER A 98 2.51 2.94 -0.32
C SER A 98 2.77 2.24 -1.66
N TRP A 99 3.99 2.43 -2.18
CA TRP A 99 4.50 1.77 -3.37
C TRP A 99 5.94 1.36 -3.09
N HIS A 100 6.14 0.24 -2.38
CA HIS A 100 7.46 -0.14 -1.87
C HIS A 100 8.55 -0.16 -2.96
N SER A 101 8.20 -0.55 -4.19
CA SER A 101 9.13 -0.60 -5.32
C SER A 101 9.64 0.77 -5.77
N ARG A 102 8.92 1.87 -5.51
CA ARG A 102 9.45 3.24 -5.74
C ARG A 102 10.59 3.61 -4.80
N TYR A 103 10.68 2.96 -3.64
CA TYR A 103 11.73 3.19 -2.66
C TYR A 103 12.94 2.26 -2.84
N ALA A 104 13.01 1.51 -3.95
CA ALA A 104 14.19 0.72 -4.26
C ALA A 104 15.41 1.64 -4.52
N PRO A 105 16.63 1.27 -4.10
CA PRO A 105 17.78 2.19 -4.04
C PRO A 105 18.15 2.91 -5.35
N ALA A 106 17.87 2.28 -6.50
CA ALA A 106 18.21 2.83 -7.81
C ALA A 106 17.16 3.80 -8.39
N VAL A 107 15.97 3.88 -7.79
CA VAL A 107 14.82 4.58 -8.40
C VAL A 107 15.05 6.08 -8.48
N GLU A 108 15.49 6.73 -7.39
CA GLU A 108 15.74 8.18 -7.41
C GLU A 108 16.93 8.55 -8.31
N ALA A 109 17.97 7.70 -8.37
CA ALA A 109 19.09 7.91 -9.28
C ALA A 109 18.64 7.83 -10.75
N ALA A 110 17.81 6.84 -11.08
CA ALA A 110 17.22 6.72 -12.41
C ALA A 110 16.32 7.92 -12.75
N ARG A 111 15.47 8.35 -11.81
CA ARG A 111 14.61 9.53 -11.98
C ARG A 111 15.44 10.79 -12.27
N ALA A 112 16.51 11.03 -11.52
CA ALA A 112 17.38 12.18 -11.72
C ALA A 112 18.05 12.15 -13.10
N PHE A 113 18.59 10.99 -13.49
CA PHE A 113 19.22 10.82 -14.81
C PHE A 113 18.23 11.03 -15.96
N LEU A 114 17.04 10.44 -15.87
CA LEU A 114 16.02 10.52 -16.92
C LEU A 114 15.40 11.93 -17.02
N GLY A 115 15.34 12.68 -15.91
CA GLY A 115 14.80 14.04 -15.88
C GLY A 115 15.50 15.04 -16.80
N SER A 116 16.74 14.78 -17.20
CA SER A 116 17.50 15.59 -18.17
C SER A 116 17.86 14.83 -19.45
N THR A 117 17.27 13.66 -19.69
CA THR A 117 17.61 12.79 -20.82
C THR A 117 16.49 12.79 -21.86
N GLN A 118 16.84 12.89 -23.13
CA GLN A 118 15.88 12.64 -24.22
C GLN A 118 15.64 11.13 -24.35
N ILE A 119 14.44 10.68 -23.98
CA ILE A 119 14.05 9.27 -24.03
C ILE A 119 13.49 8.96 -25.42
N SER A 120 14.05 7.95 -26.10
CA SER A 120 13.55 7.47 -27.39
C SER A 120 12.60 6.28 -27.26
N SER A 121 12.82 5.40 -26.28
CA SER A 121 11.95 4.27 -25.97
C SER A 121 12.15 3.77 -24.53
N ALA A 122 11.17 3.04 -24.01
CA ALA A 122 11.25 2.33 -22.74
C ALA A 122 10.57 0.96 -22.87
N ALA A 123 11.10 -0.05 -22.20
CA ALA A 123 10.53 -1.39 -22.18
C ALA A 123 10.59 -1.96 -20.76
N ILE A 124 9.49 -2.58 -20.31
CA ILE A 124 9.40 -3.24 -19.01
C ILE A 124 9.28 -4.74 -19.25
N ASN A 125 10.22 -5.50 -18.71
CA ASN A 125 10.19 -6.96 -18.70
C ASN A 125 10.07 -7.43 -17.25
N TRP A 126 8.83 -7.70 -16.80
CA TRP A 126 8.56 -8.23 -15.46
C TRP A 126 8.09 -9.68 -15.58
N LYS A 127 8.96 -10.62 -15.23
CA LYS A 127 8.72 -12.06 -15.39
C LYS A 127 9.16 -12.80 -14.14
N GLU A 128 8.27 -13.58 -13.58
CA GLU A 128 8.52 -14.40 -12.40
C GLU A 128 7.70 -15.69 -12.47
N ASP A 129 8.13 -16.70 -11.71
CA ASP A 129 7.38 -17.95 -11.56
C ASP A 129 6.45 -17.85 -10.35
N VAL A 130 5.14 -17.82 -10.61
CA VAL A 130 4.11 -17.76 -9.57
C VAL A 130 4.22 -18.91 -8.56
N ARG A 131 4.68 -20.10 -8.99
CA ARG A 131 4.82 -21.27 -8.10
C ARG A 131 5.98 -21.11 -7.12
N ARG A 132 6.98 -20.30 -7.48
CA ARG A 132 8.13 -19.97 -6.63
C ARG A 132 7.83 -18.82 -5.67
N TRP A 133 7.17 -17.77 -6.16
CA TRP A 133 7.03 -16.51 -5.42
C TRP A 133 5.70 -16.36 -4.67
N HIS A 134 4.64 -17.02 -5.15
CA HIS A 134 3.30 -16.98 -4.55
C HIS A 134 2.73 -18.40 -4.33
N PRO A 135 3.44 -19.30 -3.64
CA PRO A 135 2.95 -20.66 -3.44
C PRO A 135 1.65 -20.66 -2.63
N ASN A 136 0.61 -21.31 -3.17
CA ASN A 136 -0.68 -21.55 -2.51
C ASN A 136 -1.43 -20.29 -2.05
N GLN A 137 -1.26 -19.17 -2.76
CA GLN A 137 -2.01 -17.94 -2.49
C GLN A 137 -3.25 -17.87 -3.38
N ASP A 138 -4.41 -18.30 -2.88
CA ASP A 138 -5.64 -18.36 -3.69
C ASP A 138 -6.21 -16.98 -4.06
N TRP A 139 -5.95 -15.97 -3.22
CA TRP A 139 -6.53 -14.63 -3.38
C TRP A 139 -6.13 -13.92 -4.67
N ILE A 140 -4.97 -14.23 -5.25
CA ILE A 140 -4.48 -13.60 -6.49
C ILE A 140 -5.35 -13.96 -7.71
N TRP A 141 -6.10 -15.06 -7.63
CA TRP A 141 -6.98 -15.56 -8.69
C TRP A 141 -8.44 -15.12 -8.53
N ALA A 142 -8.79 -14.51 -7.39
CA ALA A 142 -10.14 -14.03 -7.13
C ALA A 142 -10.40 -12.67 -7.84
N PRO A 143 -11.68 -12.28 -8.04
CA PRO A 143 -12.02 -10.91 -8.45
C PRO A 143 -11.39 -9.89 -7.50
N GLY A 144 -10.71 -8.88 -8.05
CA GLY A 144 -9.92 -7.92 -7.26
C GLY A 144 -8.60 -8.47 -6.71
N GLY A 145 -8.16 -9.65 -7.15
CA GLY A 145 -6.87 -10.26 -6.79
C GLY A 145 -5.71 -9.88 -7.70
N PHE A 146 -5.98 -9.14 -8.78
CA PHE A 146 -5.01 -8.57 -9.73
C PHE A 146 -4.19 -9.57 -10.58
N GLY A 147 -4.10 -10.85 -10.21
CA GLY A 147 -3.34 -11.85 -10.98
C GLY A 147 -1.89 -11.40 -11.24
N VAL A 148 -1.45 -11.43 -12.49
CA VAL A 148 -0.10 -10.95 -12.88
C VAL A 148 0.13 -9.45 -12.59
N PHE A 149 -0.94 -8.66 -12.40
CA PHE A 149 -0.80 -7.26 -12.00
C PHE A 149 -0.48 -7.08 -10.51
N ASP A 150 -0.58 -8.11 -9.66
CA ASP A 150 -0.07 -8.01 -8.28
C ASP A 150 1.44 -7.73 -8.22
N PRO A 151 2.30 -8.48 -8.94
CA PRO A 151 3.70 -8.10 -9.13
C PRO A 151 3.86 -7.00 -10.19
N GLY A 152 3.06 -7.00 -11.26
CA GLY A 152 3.20 -6.05 -12.37
C GLY A 152 3.00 -4.58 -11.98
N ILE A 153 2.11 -4.30 -11.03
CA ILE A 153 1.85 -2.92 -10.58
C ILE A 153 3.08 -2.31 -9.89
N ASN A 154 3.99 -3.13 -9.35
CA ASN A 154 5.25 -2.64 -8.81
C ASN A 154 6.12 -2.01 -9.91
N ALA A 155 6.19 -2.65 -11.08
CA ALA A 155 6.89 -2.11 -12.24
C ALA A 155 6.26 -0.80 -12.73
N LEU A 156 4.92 -0.76 -12.80
CA LEU A 156 4.17 0.43 -13.19
C LEU A 156 4.35 1.57 -12.18
N SER A 157 4.44 1.24 -10.88
CA SER A 157 4.71 2.22 -9.83
C SER A 157 6.09 2.88 -10.05
N ILE A 158 7.11 2.12 -10.43
CA ILE A 158 8.43 2.68 -10.76
C ILE A 158 8.34 3.52 -12.04
N ALA A 159 7.76 2.98 -13.10
CA ALA A 159 7.67 3.65 -14.40
C ALA A 159 6.99 5.01 -14.31
N THR A 160 5.87 5.10 -13.59
CA THR A 160 5.13 6.35 -13.36
C THR A 160 5.86 7.37 -12.49
N HIS A 161 6.92 6.96 -11.79
CA HIS A 161 7.72 7.83 -10.93
C HIS A 161 8.99 8.35 -11.65
N ILE A 162 9.57 7.54 -12.52
CA ILE A 162 10.84 7.85 -13.21
C ILE A 162 10.66 8.40 -14.63
N LEU A 163 9.55 8.08 -15.30
CA LEU A 163 9.26 8.55 -16.65
C LEU A 163 8.42 9.84 -16.61
N PRO A 164 8.45 10.67 -17.66
CA PRO A 164 7.50 11.77 -17.84
C PRO A 164 6.04 11.28 -17.82
N ALA A 165 5.08 12.20 -17.67
CA ALA A 165 3.67 11.86 -17.74
C ALA A 165 3.34 11.14 -19.06
N MET A 166 2.72 9.97 -18.95
CA MET A 166 2.37 9.11 -20.08
C MET A 166 0.87 9.14 -20.31
N PHE A 167 0.45 9.15 -21.58
CA PHE A 167 -0.94 8.91 -21.96
C PHE A 167 -1.01 7.58 -22.70
N ILE A 168 -1.76 6.62 -22.17
CA ILE A 168 -1.92 5.31 -22.78
C ILE A 168 -2.99 5.42 -23.87
N THR A 169 -2.59 5.28 -25.13
CA THR A 169 -3.49 5.37 -26.29
C THR A 169 -4.06 4.02 -26.71
N SER A 170 -3.39 2.92 -26.34
CA SER A 170 -3.86 1.56 -26.53
C SER A 170 -3.20 0.61 -25.53
N ALA A 171 -3.87 -0.50 -25.22
CA ALA A 171 -3.32 -1.66 -24.55
C ALA A 171 -3.80 -2.90 -25.32
N VAL A 172 -2.88 -3.83 -25.61
CA VAL A 172 -3.14 -5.04 -26.40
C VAL A 172 -2.95 -6.26 -25.51
#